data_AF-A0A939P494-F1
#
_entry.id   AF-A0A939P494-F1
#
_cell.length_a   1.000
_cell.length_b   1.000
_cell.length_c   1.000
_cell.angle_alpha   90.00
_cell.angle_beta   90.00
_cell.angle_gamma   90.00
#
_symmetry.space_group_name_H-M   'P 1'
#
loop_
_entity.id
_entity.type
_entity.pdbx_description
1 polymer ?
#
loop_
_entity_poly.entity_id
_entity_poly.type
_entity_poly.pdbx_seq_one_letter_code
_entity_poly.pdbx_strand_id
1 'polypeptide(L)' 'MESKRAHFIVEVSVDGVNGRKAVGIMNMRQALELPELPRLSYTHPDPIKAAAGVVISRQELAGFMACH' A
#
# COMPACT_ATOMS: atom_id res chain seq x y z
N MET A 1 -0.48 -19.45 -9.66
CA MET A 1 0.86 -18.83 -9.71
C MET A 1 0.86 -17.71 -8.71
N GLU A 2 1.66 -17.79 -7.64
CA GLU A 2 1.76 -16.69 -6.69
C GLU A 2 2.60 -15.59 -7.34
N SER A 3 1.96 -14.52 -7.79
CA SER A 3 2.63 -13.40 -8.44
C SER A 3 3.76 -12.92 -7.52
N LYS A 4 5.01 -12.91 -7.99
CA LYS A 4 6.20 -12.44 -7.23
C LYS A 4 5.99 -11.08 -6.56
N ARG A 5 5.00 -10.32 -7.04
CA ARG A 5 4.57 -9.03 -6.51
C ARG A 5 3.80 -9.10 -5.18
N ALA A 6 3.12 -10.19 -4.84
CA ALA A 6 2.34 -10.29 -3.60
C ALA A 6 3.18 -10.10 -2.33
N HIS A 7 4.50 -10.33 -2.42
CA HIS A 7 5.47 -10.22 -1.34
C HIS A 7 6.11 -8.82 -1.21
N PHE A 8 5.79 -7.86 -2.08
CA PHE A 8 6.29 -6.50 -1.91
C PHE A 8 5.72 -5.89 -0.63
N ILE A 9 6.62 -5.35 0.17
CA ILE A 9 6.30 -4.72 1.44
C ILE A 9 5.87 -3.28 1.17
N VAL A 10 4.72 -2.92 1.71
CA VAL A 10 4.15 -1.58 1.66
C VAL A 10 3.84 -1.13 3.09
N GLU A 11 4.01 0.17 3.32
CA GLU A 11 3.54 0.82 4.52
C GLU A 11 2.12 1.31 4.27
N VAL A 12 1.21 0.94 5.16
CA VAL A 12 -0.15 1.43 5.20
C VAL A 12 -0.20 2.57 6.20
N SER A 13 -0.83 3.67 5.80
CA SER A 13 -1.10 4.78 6.68
C SER A 13 -2.54 5.23 6.53
N VAL A 14 -3.07 5.84 7.58
CA VAL A 14 -4.36 6.54 7.54
C VAL A 14 -4.12 8.03 7.60
N ASP A 15 -4.74 8.76 6.69
CA ASP A 15 -4.73 10.22 6.69
C ASP A 15 -5.83 10.74 7.63
N GLY A 16 -5.41 11.43 8.69
CA GLY A 16 -6.30 11.98 9.71
C GLY A 16 -6.23 13.51 9.76
N VAL A 17 -7.14 14.12 10.51
CA VAL A 17 -7.13 15.57 10.78
C VAL A 17 -5.82 16.07 11.42
N ASN A 18 -5.08 15.19 12.10
CA ASN A 18 -3.77 15.48 12.70
C ASN A 18 -2.59 14.95 11.86
N GLY A 19 -2.80 14.71 10.56
CA GLY A 19 -1.78 14.22 9.65
C GLY A 19 -1.80 12.70 9.45
N ARG A 20 -0.76 12.21 8.78
CA ARG A 20 -0.63 10.82 8.36
C ARG A 20 -0.12 9.96 9.50
N LYS A 21 -0.89 8.92 9.86
CA LYS A 21 -0.50 7.94 10.88
C LYS A 21 -0.20 6.60 10.24
N ALA A 22 0.99 6.06 10.47
CA ALA A 22 1.32 4.70 10.06
C ALA A 22 0.43 3.70 10.79
N VAL A 23 -0.28 2.87 10.01
CA VAL A 23 -1.09 1.74 10.50
C VAL A 23 -0.19 0.53 10.69
N GLY A 24 0.73 0.30 9.76
CA GLY A 24 1.70 -0.78 9.84
C GLY A 24 2.36 -1.07 8.49
N ILE A 25 3.40 -1.90 8.54
CA ILE A 25 4.11 -2.39 7.36
C ILE A 25 3.66 -3.82 7.10
N MET A 26 3.23 -4.12 5.88
CA MET A 26 2.71 -5.42 5.50
C MET A 26 2.89 -5.67 4.00
N ASN A 27 2.66 -6.88 3.53
CA ASN A 27 2.74 -7.14 2.09
C ASN A 27 1.50 -6.59 1.35
N MET A 28 1.58 -6.47 0.02
CA MET A 28 0.49 -5.92 -0.78
C MET A 28 -0.84 -6.68 -0.61
N ARG A 29 -0.78 -8.01 -0.46
CA ARG A 29 -1.98 -8.82 -0.23
C ARG A 29 -2.64 -8.46 1.10
N GLN A 30 -1.88 -8.45 2.18
CA GLN A 30 -2.36 -8.07 3.52
C GLN A 30 -2.92 -6.64 3.53
N ALA A 31 -2.27 -5.71 2.84
CA ALA A 31 -2.71 -4.33 2.70
C ALA A 31 -4.07 -4.21 1.97
N LEU A 32 -4.32 -5.10 1.00
CA LEU A 32 -5.59 -5.21 0.27
C LEU A 32 -6.65 -6.03 1.00
N GLU A 33 -6.27 -6.86 1.97
CA GLU A 33 -7.18 -7.59 2.86
C GLU A 33 -7.68 -6.73 4.03
N LEU A 34 -7.04 -5.57 4.28
CA LEU A 34 -7.52 -4.63 5.29
C LEU A 34 -8.96 -4.17 4.98
N PRO A 35 -9.76 -3.89 6.02
CA PRO A 35 -11.09 -3.31 5.84
C PRO A 35 -11.02 -2.02 5.02
N GLU A 36 -12.04 -1.78 4.20
CA GLU A 36 -12.18 -0.53 3.44
C GLU A 36 -12.42 0.64 4.39
N LEU A 37 -11.31 1.20 4.90
CA LEU A 37 -11.32 2.41 5.68
C LEU A 37 -11.15 3.62 4.75
N PRO A 38 -11.95 4.67 4.93
CA PRO A 38 -11.71 5.91 4.21
C PRO A 38 -10.33 6.45 4.62
N ARG A 39 -9.61 7.03 3.66
CA ARG A 39 -8.31 7.68 3.87
C ARG A 39 -7.12 6.75 4.15
N LEU A 40 -7.20 5.48 3.77
CA LEU A 40 -5.99 4.66 3.69
C LEU A 40 -5.12 5.10 2.50
N SER A 41 -3.85 5.25 2.77
CA SER A 41 -2.80 5.49 1.79
C SER A 41 -1.72 4.44 1.93
N TYR A 42 -1.14 4.04 0.81
CA TYR A 42 -0.16 2.97 0.75
C TYR A 42 1.12 3.54 0.13
N THR A 43 2.29 3.13 0.61
CA THR A 43 3.53 3.46 -0.12
C THR A 43 3.63 2.65 -1.41
N HIS A 44 4.33 3.21 -2.39
CA HIS A 44 4.55 2.51 -3.65
C HIS A 44 5.31 1.19 -3.39
N PRO A 45 4.96 0.06 -4.04
CA PRO A 45 5.69 -1.21 -3.90
C PRO A 45 7.12 -1.20 -4.48
N ASP A 46 7.54 -0.07 -5.04
CA ASP A 46 8.90 0.13 -5.55
C ASP A 46 9.68 0.87 -4.46
N PRO A 47 10.80 0.31 -3.96
CA PRO A 47 11.52 0.89 -2.84
C PRO A 47 12.11 2.28 -3.14
N ILE A 48 12.45 2.57 -4.40
CA ILE A 48 12.94 3.89 -4.81
C ILE A 48 11.82 4.91 -4.71
N LYS A 49 10.62 4.56 -5.21
CA LYS A 49 9.45 5.44 -5.13
C LYS A 49 8.93 5.56 -3.70
N ALA A 50 8.97 4.50 -2.91
CA ALA A 50 8.63 4.53 -1.49
C ALA A 50 9.57 5.48 -0.72
N ALA A 51 10.88 5.40 -0.95
CA ALA A 51 11.87 6.29 -0.35
C ALA A 51 11.69 7.76 -0.79
N ALA A 52 11.18 8.00 -2.01
CA ALA A 52 10.79 9.32 -2.48
C ALA A 52 9.47 9.84 -1.87
N GLY A 53 8.82 9.06 -1.00
CA GLY A 53 7.57 9.44 -0.35
C GLY A 53 6.33 9.30 -1.23
N VAL A 54 6.41 8.55 -2.34
CA VAL A 54 5.27 8.33 -3.23
C VAL A 54 4.24 7.46 -2.54
N VAL A 55 3.03 8.00 -2.42
CA VAL A 55 1.85 7.30 -1.94
C VAL A 55 0.90 6.98 -3.08
N ILE A 56 0.25 5.83 -2.97
CA ILE A 56 -0.73 5.34 -3.93
C ILE A 56 -2.02 4.94 -3.21
N SER A 57 -3.10 4.92 -3.97
CA SER A 57 -4.42 4.49 -3.48
C SER A 57 -4.56 2.96 -3.43
N ARG A 58 -5.59 2.47 -2.73
CA ARG A 58 -5.93 1.03 -2.71
C ARG A 58 -6.17 0.47 -4.12
N GLN A 59 -6.83 1.26 -4.98
CA GLN A 59 -7.12 0.84 -6.35
C GLN A 59 -5.84 0.71 -7.18
N GLU A 60 -4.90 1.64 -7.03
CA GLU A 60 -3.59 1.53 -7.69
C GLU A 60 -2.80 0.33 -7.16
N LEU A 61 -2.77 0.10 -5.84
CA LEU A 61 -2.13 -1.06 -5.25
C LEU A 61 -2.72 -2.38 -5.77
N ALA A 62 -4.05 -2.45 -5.89
CA ALA A 62 -4.75 -3.59 -6.49
C ALA A 62 -4.39 -3.75 -7.97
N GLY A 63 -4.28 -2.65 -8.71
CA GLY A 63 -3.79 -2.64 -10.10
C GLY A 63 -2.37 -3.19 -10.23
N PHE A 64 -1.45 -2.80 -9.35
CA PHE A 64 -0.09 -3.35 -9.31
C PHE A 64 -0.06 -4.85 -9.01
N MET A 65 -1.00 -5.34 -8.20
CA MET A 65 -1.13 -6.77 -7.91
C MET A 65 -1.77 -7.55 -9.09
N ALA A 66 -2.68 -6.93 -9.84
CA ALA A 66 -3.40 -7.53 -10.97
C ALA A 66 -2.64 -7.48 -12.30
N CYS A 67 -1.76 -6.50 -12.52
CA CYS A 67 -0.94 -6.43 -13.72
C CYS A 67 0.11 -7.56 -13.72
N HIS A 68 -0.05 -8.49 -14.67
CA HIS A 68 0.73 -9.72 -14.89
C HIS A 68 1.91 -9.50 -15.85
#